data_AF-A0A6P6EXD8-F1
#
_entry.id   AF-A0A6P6EXD8-F1
#
_cell.length_a   1.000
_cell.length_b   1.000
_cell.length_c   1.000
_cell.angle_alpha   90.00
_cell.angle_beta   90.00
_cell.angle_gamma   90.00
#
_symmetry.space_group_name_H-M   'P 1'
#
loop_
_entity.id
_entity.type
_entity.pdbx_description
1 polymer ?
#
loop_
_entity_poly.entity_id
_entity_poly.type
_entity_poly.pdbx_seq_one_letter_code
_entity_poly.pdbx_strand_id
1 'polypeptide(L)'
;MGTPSDQAVLQAIFNPNTPFGDVLGVDLGEGAEQDEDEGALEDLERAVALSGGRGRAARQGFVQRGLLARLQGRDDDARRDFERAARLGSPFARRQLVLLNPYAALCNRMLADMMGQLRGPHNGR
;
A
#
# COMPACT_ATOMS: atom_id res chain seq x y z
N MET A 1 -15.14 27.33 -0.28
CA MET A 1 -15.24 26.18 -1.21
C MET A 1 -13.83 25.87 -1.66
N GLY A 2 -13.20 24.86 -1.08
CA GLY A 2 -11.87 24.44 -1.54
C GLY A 2 -12.02 23.78 -2.90
N THR A 3 -11.16 24.14 -3.85
CA THR A 3 -11.15 23.49 -5.16
C THR A 3 -10.70 22.03 -5.01
N PRO A 4 -11.03 21.14 -5.98
CA PRO A 4 -10.53 19.76 -5.96
C PRO A 4 -9.00 19.68 -5.84
N SER A 5 -8.31 20.68 -6.41
CA SER A 5 -6.86 20.87 -6.29
C SER A 5 -6.43 21.12 -4.85
N ASP A 6 -7.10 22.02 -4.13
CA ASP A 6 -6.79 22.31 -2.72
C ASP A 6 -7.00 21.09 -1.83
N GLN A 7 -8.04 20.30 -2.11
CA GLN A 7 -8.32 19.08 -1.35
C GLN A 7 -7.25 18.01 -1.58
N ALA A 8 -6.75 17.86 -2.82
CA ALA A 8 -5.65 16.94 -3.14
C ALA A 8 -4.33 17.36 -2.48
N VAL A 9 -4.02 18.67 -2.47
CA VAL A 9 -2.85 19.22 -1.78
C VAL A 9 -2.92 18.96 -0.28
N LEU A 10 -4.07 19.21 0.35
CA LEU A 10 -4.25 18.95 1.78
C LEU A 10 -4.18 17.45 2.10
N GLN A 11 -4.69 16.58 1.22
CA GLN A 11 -4.58 15.13 1.39
C GLN A 11 -3.13 14.64 1.28
N ALA A 12 -2.34 15.19 0.35
CA ALA A 12 -0.92 14.86 0.26
C ALA A 12 -0.11 15.34 1.47
N ILE A 13 -0.49 16.49 2.05
CA ILE A 13 0.17 17.06 3.24
C ILE A 13 -0.20 16.26 4.51
N PHE A 14 -1.46 15.89 4.68
CA PHE A 14 -1.95 15.27 5.92
C PHE A 14 -2.01 13.74 5.88
N ASN A 15 -1.98 13.12 4.69
CA ASN A 15 -1.92 11.68 4.48
C ASN A 15 -0.78 11.31 3.51
N PRO A 16 0.49 11.47 3.93
CA PRO A 16 1.66 11.23 3.07
C PRO A 16 1.86 9.77 2.65
N ASN A 17 1.01 8.85 3.13
CA ASN A 17 1.05 7.42 2.85
C ASN A 17 -0.20 6.90 2.12
N THR A 18 -1.08 7.78 1.63
CA THR A 18 -2.21 7.37 0.79
C THR A 18 -1.64 6.59 -0.42
N PRO A 19 -1.98 5.30 -0.62
CA PRO A 19 -1.46 4.52 -1.73
C PRO A 19 -1.86 5.14 -3.07
N PHE A 20 -1.09 4.83 -4.13
CA PHE A 20 -1.53 5.12 -5.50
C PHE A 20 -2.89 4.44 -5.72
N GLY A 21 -3.94 5.21 -6.00
CA GLY A 21 -5.31 4.71 -6.21
C GLY A 21 -6.38 5.42 -5.38
N ASP A 22 -6.04 5.98 -4.22
CA ASP A 22 -7.01 6.63 -3.34
C ASP A 22 -7.16 8.14 -3.58
N VAL A 23 -6.40 8.70 -4.53
CA VAL A 23 -6.52 10.11 -4.92
C VAL A 23 -7.54 10.19 -6.04
N LEU A 24 -8.77 10.52 -5.62
CA LEU A 24 -9.98 10.73 -6.43
C LEU A 24 -10.70 9.44 -6.82
N GLY A 25 -11.97 9.33 -6.42
CA GLY A 25 -12.96 8.50 -7.10
C GLY A 25 -13.22 9.03 -8.52
N VAL A 26 -12.21 8.96 -9.38
CA VAL A 26 -12.40 8.88 -10.82
C VAL A 26 -12.67 7.42 -11.12
N ASP A 27 -13.88 7.21 -11.62
CA ASP A 27 -14.48 5.98 -12.10
C ASP A 27 -13.57 5.27 -13.13
N LEU A 28 -12.53 4.56 -12.67
CA LEU A 28 -11.81 3.58 -13.47
C LEU A 28 -12.59 2.28 -13.37
N GLY A 29 -13.34 2.00 -14.43
CA GLY A 29 -14.30 0.92 -14.53
C GLY A 29 -13.84 -0.38 -13.85
N GLU A 30 -14.66 -0.81 -12.90
CA GLU A 30 -14.60 -2.13 -12.29
C GLU A 30 -14.69 -3.21 -13.39
N GLY A 31 -13.71 -4.14 -13.41
CA GLY A 31 -13.96 -5.48 -13.98
C GLY A 31 -12.88 -6.19 -14.79
N ALA A 32 -11.62 -5.70 -14.92
CA ALA A 32 -10.65 -6.36 -15.81
C ALA A 32 -9.23 -6.62 -15.27
N GLU A 33 -8.86 -6.20 -14.05
CA GLU A 33 -7.43 -6.22 -13.63
C GLU A 33 -6.99 -7.45 -12.80
N GLN A 34 -7.89 -8.38 -12.45
CA GLN A 34 -7.53 -9.53 -11.60
C GLN A 34 -6.71 -10.62 -12.33
N ASP A 35 -6.97 -10.82 -13.62
CA ASP A 35 -6.30 -11.88 -14.40
C ASP A 35 -4.84 -11.55 -14.72
N GLU A 36 -4.52 -10.26 -14.93
CA GLU A 36 -3.14 -9.80 -15.18
C GLU A 36 -2.29 -9.87 -13.91
N ASP A 37 -2.88 -9.62 -12.74
CA ASP A 37 -2.23 -9.74 -11.43
C ASP A 37 -1.79 -11.18 -11.13
N GLU A 38 -2.59 -12.18 -11.52
CA GLU A 38 -2.26 -13.60 -11.31
C GLU A 38 -1.06 -14.03 -12.16
N GLY A 39 -1.05 -13.70 -13.45
CA GLY A 39 0.09 -13.99 -14.33
C GLY A 39 1.38 -13.29 -13.87
N ALA A 40 1.28 -12.03 -13.45
CA ALA A 40 2.40 -11.30 -12.88
C ALA A 40 2.92 -11.96 -11.59
N LEU A 41 2.01 -12.46 -10.74
CA LEU A 41 2.40 -13.15 -9.51
C LEU A 41 3.18 -14.44 -9.81
N GLU A 42 2.72 -15.25 -10.76
CA GLU A 42 3.39 -16.48 -11.20
C GLU A 42 4.82 -16.21 -11.71
N ASP A 43 4.99 -15.19 -12.56
CA ASP A 43 6.30 -14.79 -13.07
C ASP A 43 7.25 -14.37 -11.95
N LEU A 44 6.74 -13.61 -10.97
CA LEU A 44 7.51 -13.21 -9.80
C LEU A 44 7.88 -14.41 -8.91
N GLU A 45 6.97 -15.36 -8.72
CA GLU A 45 7.26 -16.61 -8.00
C GLU A 45 8.37 -17.39 -8.70
N ARG A 46 8.27 -17.51 -10.03
CA ARG A 46 9.27 -18.21 -10.84
C ARG A 46 10.62 -17.52 -10.80
N ALA A 47 10.67 -16.19 -10.85
CA ALA A 47 11.91 -15.42 -10.70
C ALA A 47 12.56 -15.61 -9.31
N VAL A 48 11.76 -15.65 -8.24
CA VAL A 48 12.25 -15.93 -6.88
C VAL A 48 12.77 -17.36 -6.77
N ALA A 49 12.08 -18.34 -7.36
CA ALA A 49 12.49 -19.74 -7.37
C ALA A 49 13.82 -19.94 -8.13
N LEU A 50 13.92 -19.40 -9.34
CA LEU A 50 15.13 -19.48 -10.18
C LEU A 50 16.34 -18.78 -9.54
N SER A 51 16.11 -17.73 -8.77
CA SER A 51 17.17 -17.05 -8.01
C SER A 51 17.49 -17.70 -6.66
N GLY A 52 16.81 -18.79 -6.29
CA GLY A 52 16.99 -19.49 -5.02
C GLY A 52 16.72 -18.61 -3.80
N GLY A 53 15.85 -17.59 -3.94
CA GLY A 53 15.55 -16.63 -2.89
C GLY A 53 16.72 -15.69 -2.53
N ARG A 54 17.74 -15.56 -3.39
CA ARG A 54 18.94 -14.73 -3.13
C ARG A 54 19.22 -13.73 -4.27
N GLY A 55 20.08 -12.76 -3.97
CA GLY A 55 20.55 -11.79 -4.94
C GLY A 55 19.52 -10.71 -5.30
N ARG A 56 19.81 -9.97 -6.37
CA ARG A 56 19.00 -8.81 -6.80
C ARG A 56 17.64 -9.23 -7.34
N ALA A 57 17.56 -10.33 -8.10
CA ALA A 57 16.31 -10.84 -8.66
C ALA A 57 15.31 -11.22 -7.56
N ALA A 58 15.71 -12.04 -6.58
CA ALA A 58 14.85 -12.38 -5.44
C ALA A 58 14.41 -11.13 -4.65
N ARG A 59 15.33 -10.18 -4.42
CA ARG A 59 15.01 -8.94 -3.70
C ARG A 59 13.89 -8.16 -4.39
N GLN A 60 13.98 -8.00 -5.72
CA GLN A 60 12.94 -7.31 -6.48
C GLN A 60 11.65 -8.13 -6.56
N GLY A 61 11.74 -9.45 -6.72
CA GLY A 61 10.60 -10.35 -6.71
C GLY A 61 9.78 -10.22 -5.42
N PHE A 62 10.44 -10.27 -4.26
CA PHE A 62 9.79 -10.07 -2.97
C PHE A 62 9.21 -8.66 -2.79
N VAL A 63 9.87 -7.61 -3.27
CA VAL A 63 9.31 -6.25 -3.21
C VAL A 63 8.02 -6.14 -4.02
N GLN A 64 8.02 -6.66 -5.25
CA GLN A 64 6.88 -6.57 -6.16
C GLN A 64 5.70 -7.41 -5.66
N ARG A 65 5.95 -8.66 -5.24
CA ARG A 65 4.92 -9.50 -4.60
C ARG A 65 4.32 -8.84 -3.38
N GLY A 66 5.16 -8.21 -2.54
CA GLY A 66 4.69 -7.49 -1.36
C GLY A 66 3.80 -6.30 -1.69
N LEU A 67 4.04 -5.61 -2.82
CA LEU A 67 3.18 -4.51 -3.28
C LEU A 67 1.85 -5.01 -3.84
N LEU A 68 1.86 -6.07 -4.65
CA LEU A 68 0.63 -6.72 -5.14
C LEU A 68 -0.24 -7.20 -3.97
N ALA A 69 0.37 -7.83 -2.97
CA ALA A 69 -0.32 -8.25 -1.76
C ALA A 69 -0.96 -7.06 -1.02
N ARG A 70 -0.28 -5.90 -0.93
CA ARG A 70 -0.88 -4.68 -0.32
C ARG A 70 -2.04 -4.14 -1.13
N LEU A 71 -1.95 -4.11 -2.46
CA LEU A 71 -3.03 -3.64 -3.33
C LEU A 71 -4.30 -4.48 -3.11
N GLN A 72 -4.12 -5.78 -2.85
CA GLN A 72 -5.20 -6.73 -2.59
C GLN A 72 -5.61 -6.80 -1.10
N GLY A 73 -5.11 -5.89 -0.24
CA GLY A 73 -5.42 -5.86 1.19
C GLY A 73 -4.80 -7.00 2.02
N ARG A 74 -3.91 -7.81 1.44
CA ARG A 74 -3.23 -8.95 2.08
C ARG A 74 -1.97 -8.49 2.82
N ASP A 75 -2.14 -7.64 3.82
CA ASP A 75 -1.03 -6.98 4.52
C ASP A 75 -0.07 -7.95 5.22
N ASP A 76 -0.53 -9.12 5.67
CA ASP A 76 0.35 -10.14 6.27
C ASP A 76 1.27 -10.81 5.25
N ASP A 77 0.75 -11.10 4.06
CA ASP A 77 1.57 -11.62 2.96
C ASP A 77 2.58 -10.56 2.50
N ALA A 78 2.14 -9.31 2.41
CA ALA A 78 3.01 -8.18 2.12
C ALA A 78 4.14 -8.04 3.14
N ARG A 79 3.82 -8.09 4.44
CA ARG A 79 4.82 -8.06 5.52
C ARG A 79 5.88 -9.15 5.33
N ARG A 80 5.46 -10.40 5.10
CA ARG A 80 6.38 -11.54 4.92
C ARG A 80 7.34 -11.34 3.75
N ASP A 81 6.85 -10.85 2.61
CA ASP A 81 7.70 -10.62 1.45
C ASP A 81 8.61 -9.40 1.64
N PHE A 82 8.14 -8.32 2.25
CA PHE A 82 9.01 -7.19 2.60
C PHE A 82 10.11 -7.56 3.62
N GLU A 83 9.84 -8.45 4.58
CA GLU A 83 10.88 -8.96 5.49
C GLU A 83 12.00 -9.67 4.72
N ARG A 84 11.63 -10.56 3.78
CA ARG A 84 12.61 -11.26 2.93
C ARG A 84 13.42 -10.28 2.07
N ALA A 85 12.74 -9.32 1.44
CA ALA A 85 13.41 -8.27 0.67
C ALA A 85 14.35 -7.40 1.51
N ALA A 86 13.95 -7.06 2.75
CA ALA A 86 14.74 -6.26 3.68
C ALA A 86 16.00 -7.00 4.14
N ARG A 87 15.90 -8.32 4.38
CA ARG A 87 17.05 -9.20 4.68
C ARG A 87 18.03 -9.24 3.51
N LEU A 88 17.52 -9.21 2.28
CA LEU A 88 18.36 -9.09 1.08
C LEU A 88 18.91 -7.67 0.86
N GLY A 89 18.59 -6.69 1.70
CA GLY A 89 19.13 -5.32 1.64
C GLY A 89 18.27 -4.33 0.86
N SER A 90 16.95 -4.54 0.74
CA SER A 90 16.04 -3.55 0.16
C SER A 90 15.74 -2.40 1.14
N PRO A 91 16.17 -1.16 0.87
CA PRO A 91 15.81 -0.01 1.71
C PRO A 91 14.32 0.34 1.59
N PHE A 92 13.73 0.11 0.42
CA PHE A 92 12.30 0.28 0.20
C PHE A 92 11.49 -0.64 1.10
N ALA A 93 11.81 -1.95 1.12
CA ALA A 93 11.08 -2.92 1.92
C ALA A 93 11.15 -2.60 3.43
N ARG A 94 12.30 -2.11 3.92
CA ARG A 94 12.43 -1.66 5.31
C ARG A 94 11.47 -0.52 5.64
N ARG A 95 11.30 0.46 4.75
CA ARG A 95 10.32 1.55 4.92
C ARG A 95 8.91 1.00 4.91
N GLN A 96 8.60 0.08 3.99
CA GLN A 96 7.27 -0.54 3.92
C GLN A 96 6.91 -1.31 5.20
N LEU A 97 7.86 -2.01 5.83
CA LEU A 97 7.64 -2.70 7.11
C LEU A 97 7.32 -1.73 8.26
N VAL A 98 7.92 -0.54 8.27
CA VAL A 98 7.57 0.50 9.24
C VAL A 98 6.13 0.97 9.03
N LEU A 99 5.72 1.14 7.78
CA LEU A 99 4.34 1.54 7.43
C LEU A 99 3.32 0.45 7.77
N LEU A 100 3.68 -0.82 7.61
CA LEU A 100 2.85 -1.98 7.94
C LEU A 100 2.87 -2.32 9.43
N ASN A 101 3.53 -1.51 10.27
CA ASN A 101 3.59 -1.74 11.70
C ASN A 101 2.18 -1.60 12.31
N PRO A 102 1.71 -2.58 13.09
CA PRO A 102 0.34 -2.59 13.63
C PRO A 102 0.05 -1.41 14.56
N TYR A 103 1.06 -0.87 15.27
CA TYR A 103 0.88 0.34 16.06
C TYR A 103 0.66 1.57 15.18
N ALA A 104 1.44 1.73 14.11
CA ALA A 104 1.25 2.84 13.16
C ALA A 104 -0.12 2.73 12.46
N ALA A 105 -0.52 1.54 12.05
CA ALA A 105 -1.83 1.29 11.44
C ALA A 105 -2.98 1.62 12.41
N LEU A 106 -2.87 1.23 13.68
CA LEU A 106 -3.87 1.53 14.71
C LEU A 106 -3.94 3.03 15.00
N CYS A 107 -2.80 3.71 15.15
CA CYS A 107 -2.75 5.16 15.32
C CYS A 107 -3.36 5.89 14.12
N ASN A 108 -3.02 5.48 12.89
CA ASN A 108 -3.57 6.07 11.67
C ASN A 108 -5.08 5.88 11.59
N ARG A 109 -5.58 4.70 11.97
CA ARG A 109 -7.02 4.42 12.05
C ARG A 109 -7.72 5.30 13.08
N MET A 110 -7.18 5.40 14.30
CA MET A 110 -7.75 6.26 15.35
C MET A 110 -7.76 7.74 14.94
N LEU A 111 -6.70 8.22 14.28
CA LEU A 111 -6.62 9.58 13.75
C LEU A 111 -7.65 9.82 12.63
N ALA A 112 -7.81 8.87 11.70
CA ALA A 112 -8.82 8.95 10.65
C ALA A 112 -10.25 8.98 11.24
N ASP A 113 -10.53 8.14 12.24
CA ASP A 113 -11.81 8.11 12.95
C ASP A 113 -12.10 9.45 13.65
N MET A 114 -11.12 10.02 14.37
CA MET A 114 -11.25 11.33 15.01
C MET A 114 -11.46 12.47 14.01
N MET A 115 -10.73 12.47 12.89
CA MET A 115 -10.88 13.48 11.83
C MET A 115 -12.24 13.35 11.13
N GLY A 116 -12.77 12.13 11.00
CA GLY A 116 -14.13 11.88 10.52
C GLY A 116 -15.20 12.46 11.45
N GLN A 117 -15.03 12.29 12.76
CA GLN A 117 -15.95 12.86 13.76
C GLN A 117 -15.97 14.39 13.74
N LEU A 118 -14.81 15.03 13.51
CA LEU A 118 -14.71 16.49 13.37
C LEU A 118 -15.29 17.02 12.04
N ARG A 119 -15.44 16.17 11.02
CA ARG A 119 -16.01 16.52 9.71
C ARG A 119 -17.51 16.23 9.59
N GLY A 120 -18.08 15.47 10.53
CA GLY A 120 -19.54 15.31 10.63
C GLY A 120 -20.21 16.69 10.81
N PRO A 121 -21.37 16.95 10.17
CA PRO A 121 -21.99 18.26 10.25
C PRO A 121 -22.29 18.59 11.71
N HIS A 122 -21.79 19.74 12.17
CA HIS A 122 -22.38 20.44 13.32
C HIS A 122 -23.86 20.66 12.98
N ASN A 123 -24.71 19.76 13.46
CA ASN A 123 -26.16 19.90 13.34
C ASN A 123 -26.75 19.85 14.76
N GLY A 124 -27.26 21.00 15.21
CA GLY A 124 -27.92 21.21 16.51
C GLY A 124 -26.96 21.81 17.54
N ARG A 125 -27.14 23.05 18.04
CA ARG A 125 -28.31 23.94 18.10
C ARG A 125 -27.85 25.39 18.06
#